data_AF-A0A939A884-F1
#
_entry.id   AF-A0A939A884-F1
#
_cell.length_a   1.000
_cell.length_b   1.000
_cell.length_c   1.000
_cell.angle_alpha   90.00
_cell.angle_beta   90.00
_cell.angle_gamma   90.00
#
_symmetry.space_group_name_H-M   'P 1'
#
loop_
_entity.id
_entity.type
_entity.pdbx_description
1 polymer ?
#
loop_
_entity_poly.entity_id
_entity_poly.type
_entity_poly.pdbx_seq_one_letter_code
_entity_poly.pdbx_strand_id
1 'polypeptide(L)'
;MQLMAKPERTFGLIVGIEKYHESTWNVTGGGPADDALKFAHWLHRRGVPKENIRLCLSALEQNHQLIEECGLTVELATEQNISDIVTNFLSPKSGDLLYIFWAGHGLITSERERRLLCADANKQNWQNLDLNSLLVLLGSEKFQIRNHICIIDACANYVLESKRRPTNLGGKAFLSGQPKQDSQQFVLLATREGEQAKVNSENKTGYFSQAVREAFVAANGTFPPNMSEVTEAVKQRFNTLDKKQLPTYFYSRTWDGDIEKSHFNPFDIPHNIQQSQARKFVGRDEQIEQLRQLLQANDVVAITDVTRQGGVGKTELAIQYSWQYLEDYSGGCCWLNPQGIDLGTQLVEFGVVNLPDFNPPDGLSLAGQVAYCWKKWQAGKVLLIFDDVKDWMQIKPYLPPKGSRFKVLITTRLSTGLAYPSLPLGGLSEDGALELLAKLLGDEYVQQKTETAKEICKLIGYLPIALYQIAGHSQN
;
A
#
# COMPACT_ATOMS: atom_id res chain seq x y z
N MET A 1 20.19 -14.12 2.47
CA MET A 1 20.68 -14.95 3.60
C MET A 1 19.48 -15.68 4.18
N GLN A 2 19.48 -17.01 4.24
CA GLN A 2 18.34 -17.79 4.72
C GLN A 2 18.23 -17.64 6.26
N LEU A 3 17.04 -17.28 6.74
CA LEU A 3 16.74 -17.25 8.17
C LEU A 3 16.78 -18.69 8.72
N MET A 4 17.50 -18.91 9.82
CA MET A 4 17.56 -20.19 10.53
C MET A 4 16.87 -20.03 11.88
N ALA A 5 15.81 -20.79 12.14
CA ALA A 5 15.10 -20.79 13.42
C ALA A 5 14.81 -22.21 13.89
N LYS A 6 14.81 -22.44 15.20
CA LYS A 6 14.44 -23.76 15.76
C LYS A 6 12.92 -23.83 15.95
N PRO A 7 12.24 -24.91 15.52
CA PRO A 7 10.80 -25.09 15.76
C PRO A 7 10.40 -24.93 17.23
N GLU A 8 11.22 -25.44 18.16
CA GLU A 8 10.96 -25.40 19.61
C GLU A 8 11.05 -23.98 20.20
N ARG A 9 11.74 -23.08 19.49
CA ARG A 9 11.88 -21.65 19.84
C ARG A 9 11.02 -20.74 18.95
N THR A 10 10.10 -21.31 18.20
CA THR A 10 9.18 -20.58 17.32
C THR A 10 7.84 -20.40 17.99
N PHE A 11 7.21 -19.24 17.78
CA PHE A 11 5.88 -18.90 18.25
C PHE A 11 4.94 -18.64 17.06
N GLY A 12 3.64 -18.83 17.26
CA GLY A 12 2.62 -18.57 16.25
C GLY A 12 1.46 -17.77 16.82
N LEU A 13 1.06 -16.69 16.14
CA LEU A 13 -0.25 -16.04 16.27
C LEU A 13 -1.04 -16.31 15.00
N ILE A 14 -2.05 -17.18 15.09
CA ILE A 14 -2.78 -17.70 13.94
C ILE A 14 -4.24 -17.30 14.09
N VAL A 15 -4.73 -16.44 13.20
CA VAL A 15 -6.05 -15.81 13.31
C VAL A 15 -6.91 -16.16 12.10
N GLY A 16 -8.12 -16.65 12.33
CA GLY A 16 -9.09 -16.98 11.29
C GLY A 16 -10.51 -16.54 11.66
N ILE A 17 -11.06 -15.58 10.92
CA ILE A 17 -12.35 -14.94 11.26
C ILE A 17 -13.34 -15.10 10.10
N GLU A 18 -14.43 -15.79 10.39
CA GLU A 18 -15.56 -16.02 9.48
C GLU A 18 -16.84 -15.37 10.00
N LYS A 19 -17.04 -15.41 11.32
CA LYS A 19 -18.19 -14.84 12.02
C LYS A 19 -17.79 -13.53 12.68
N TYR A 20 -18.55 -12.47 12.37
CA TYR A 20 -18.43 -11.14 12.95
C TYR A 20 -19.68 -10.82 13.77
N HIS A 21 -19.56 -9.93 14.76
CA HIS A 21 -20.70 -9.46 15.54
C HIS A 21 -21.73 -8.78 14.62
N GLU A 22 -21.28 -7.99 13.66
CA GLU A 22 -22.12 -7.59 12.53
C GLU A 22 -22.27 -8.77 11.55
N SER A 23 -23.41 -9.46 11.64
CA SER A 23 -23.68 -10.67 10.86
C SER A 23 -23.64 -10.45 9.35
N THR A 24 -23.91 -9.23 8.86
CA THR A 24 -23.77 -8.90 7.43
C THR A 24 -22.32 -8.89 6.94
N TRP A 25 -21.34 -8.95 7.84
CA TRP A 25 -19.92 -9.07 7.52
C TRP A 25 -19.41 -10.50 7.60
N ASN A 26 -20.26 -11.48 7.93
CA ASN A 26 -19.85 -12.88 7.92
C ASN A 26 -19.31 -13.29 6.56
N VAL A 27 -18.22 -14.07 6.54
CA VAL A 27 -17.63 -14.61 5.32
C VAL A 27 -18.46 -15.82 4.88
N THR A 28 -19.59 -15.57 4.23
CA THR A 28 -20.52 -16.60 3.76
C THR A 28 -19.81 -17.53 2.78
N GLY A 29 -19.70 -18.81 3.13
CA GLY A 29 -18.88 -19.81 2.42
C GLY A 29 -17.75 -20.38 3.28
N GLY A 30 -17.32 -19.65 4.33
CA GLY A 30 -16.23 -20.04 5.21
C GLY A 30 -14.86 -19.96 4.55
N GLY A 31 -13.85 -20.48 5.24
CA GLY A 31 -12.48 -20.63 4.76
C GLY A 31 -11.44 -20.05 5.70
N PRO A 32 -11.56 -18.79 6.18
CA PRO A 32 -10.58 -18.21 7.10
C PRO A 32 -10.25 -19.04 8.33
N ALA A 33 -11.26 -19.65 8.99
CA ALA A 33 -11.02 -20.47 10.18
C ALA A 33 -10.33 -21.79 9.83
N ASP A 34 -10.73 -22.43 8.73
CA ASP A 34 -10.11 -23.66 8.22
C ASP A 34 -8.66 -23.42 7.71
N ASP A 35 -8.40 -22.31 7.03
CA ASP A 35 -7.05 -21.91 6.64
C ASP A 35 -6.15 -21.65 7.85
N ALA A 36 -6.65 -20.93 8.87
CA ALA A 36 -5.95 -20.74 10.13
C ALA A 36 -5.64 -22.07 10.83
N LEU A 37 -6.61 -22.99 10.89
CA LEU A 37 -6.39 -24.35 11.41
C LEU A 37 -5.28 -25.06 10.63
N LYS A 38 -5.31 -25.05 9.29
CA LYS A 38 -4.30 -25.70 8.44
C LYS A 38 -2.90 -25.11 8.67
N PHE A 39 -2.78 -23.79 8.84
CA PHE A 39 -1.51 -23.14 9.19
C PHE A 39 -1.00 -23.53 10.58
N ALA A 40 -1.88 -23.55 11.58
CA ALA A 40 -1.52 -23.96 12.94
C ALA A 40 -1.05 -25.42 12.99
N HIS A 41 -1.73 -26.32 12.29
CA HIS A 41 -1.31 -27.72 12.15
C HIS A 41 0.02 -27.87 11.41
N TRP A 42 0.27 -27.05 10.38
CA TRP A 42 1.55 -27.06 9.68
C TRP A 42 2.70 -26.68 10.62
N LEU A 43 2.55 -25.62 11.43
CA LEU A 43 3.55 -25.25 12.45
C LEU A 43 3.78 -26.40 13.42
N HIS A 44 2.71 -26.98 13.96
CA HIS A 44 2.83 -28.08 14.91
C HIS A 44 3.55 -29.31 14.31
N ARG A 45 3.22 -29.69 13.07
CA ARG A 45 3.87 -30.79 12.34
C ARG A 45 5.35 -30.52 12.05
N ARG A 46 5.77 -29.26 11.97
CA ARG A 46 7.18 -28.86 11.84
C ARG A 46 7.93 -28.87 13.17
N GLY A 47 7.28 -29.20 14.29
CA GLY A 47 7.90 -29.31 15.61
C GLY A 47 7.65 -28.11 16.53
N VAL A 48 6.79 -27.16 16.13
CA VAL A 48 6.43 -26.04 17.02
C VAL A 48 5.55 -26.55 18.17
N PRO A 49 5.91 -26.28 19.44
CA PRO A 49 5.13 -26.71 20.61
C PRO A 49 3.71 -26.15 20.59
N LYS A 50 2.72 -26.92 21.06
CA LYS A 50 1.31 -26.50 21.03
C LYS A 50 1.08 -25.24 21.87
N GLU A 51 1.75 -25.14 23.00
CA GLU A 51 1.72 -24.00 23.92
C GLU A 51 2.31 -22.71 23.33
N ASN A 52 3.11 -22.82 22.26
CA ASN A 52 3.68 -21.67 21.54
C ASN A 52 2.78 -21.19 20.40
N ILE A 53 1.70 -21.92 20.07
CA ILE A 53 0.76 -21.58 19.00
C ILE A 53 -0.51 -21.03 19.64
N ARG A 54 -0.75 -19.72 19.45
CA ARG A 54 -1.99 -19.04 19.83
C ARG A 54 -2.92 -19.01 18.62
N LEU A 55 -3.95 -19.84 18.67
CA LEU A 55 -4.94 -19.98 17.61
C LEU A 55 -6.22 -19.22 17.99
N CYS A 56 -6.47 -18.10 17.31
CA CYS A 56 -7.64 -17.25 17.53
C CYS A 56 -8.64 -17.45 16.40
N LEU A 57 -9.82 -17.97 16.70
CA LEU A 57 -10.85 -18.26 15.71
C LEU A 57 -12.18 -17.56 16.03
N SER A 58 -12.92 -17.26 14.97
CA SER A 58 -14.36 -16.99 15.04
C SER A 58 -15.02 -17.66 13.84
N ALA A 59 -15.39 -18.93 14.00
CA ALA A 59 -15.86 -19.76 12.90
C ALA A 59 -17.39 -19.71 12.73
N LEU A 60 -17.85 -20.04 11.53
CA LEU A 60 -19.26 -20.38 11.30
C LEU A 60 -19.60 -21.74 11.94
N GLU A 61 -20.87 -21.94 12.29
CA GLU A 61 -21.34 -23.15 12.98
C GLU A 61 -20.95 -24.45 12.27
N GLN A 62 -21.01 -24.45 10.94
CA GLN A 62 -20.62 -25.58 10.08
C GLN A 62 -19.15 -26.02 10.24
N ASN A 63 -18.29 -25.17 10.80
CA ASN A 63 -16.86 -25.43 11.01
C ASN A 63 -16.51 -25.73 12.48
N HIS A 64 -17.49 -25.78 13.40
CA HIS A 64 -17.23 -26.06 14.81
C HIS A 64 -16.63 -27.45 15.04
N GLN A 65 -17.03 -28.46 14.27
CA GLN A 65 -16.46 -29.81 14.38
C GLN A 65 -14.94 -29.82 14.11
N LEU A 66 -14.47 -29.01 13.15
CA LEU A 66 -13.04 -28.89 12.85
C LEU A 66 -12.25 -28.30 14.03
N ILE A 67 -12.89 -27.44 14.83
CA ILE A 67 -12.30 -26.84 16.02
C ILE A 67 -12.20 -27.87 17.14
N GLU A 68 -13.26 -28.65 17.37
CA GLU A 68 -13.28 -29.69 18.40
C GLU A 68 -12.21 -30.76 18.15
N GLU A 69 -11.95 -31.10 16.89
CA GLU A 69 -10.99 -32.13 16.49
C GLU A 69 -9.53 -31.61 16.37
N CYS A 70 -9.28 -30.30 16.46
CA CYS A 70 -7.96 -29.72 16.14
C CYS A 70 -6.86 -30.02 17.18
N GLY A 71 -7.24 -30.35 18.43
CA GLY A 71 -6.30 -30.66 19.50
C GLY A 71 -5.33 -29.54 19.88
N LEU A 72 -5.66 -28.28 19.55
CA LEU A 72 -5.00 -27.04 19.95
C LEU A 72 -5.93 -26.19 20.82
N THR A 73 -5.37 -25.33 21.66
CA THR A 73 -6.17 -24.36 22.43
C THR A 73 -6.66 -23.26 21.50
N VAL A 74 -7.97 -23.06 21.44
CA VAL A 74 -8.62 -22.05 20.60
C VAL A 74 -9.19 -20.94 21.45
N GLU A 75 -8.92 -19.71 21.05
CA GLU A 75 -9.43 -18.48 21.67
C GLU A 75 -10.32 -17.71 20.70
N LEU A 76 -11.23 -16.89 21.21
CA LEU A 76 -12.05 -16.02 20.35
C LEU A 76 -11.19 -14.91 19.74
N ALA A 77 -11.34 -14.68 18.44
CA ALA A 77 -10.61 -13.67 17.67
C ALA A 77 -11.15 -12.23 17.87
N THR A 78 -11.35 -11.81 19.13
CA THR A 78 -11.75 -10.42 19.47
C THR A 78 -10.54 -9.50 19.51
N GLU A 79 -10.76 -8.18 19.36
CA GLU A 79 -9.69 -7.19 19.45
C GLU A 79 -8.93 -7.28 20.78
N GLN A 80 -9.67 -7.44 21.88
CA GLN A 80 -9.08 -7.53 23.22
C GLN A 80 -8.21 -8.79 23.37
N ASN A 81 -8.71 -9.97 22.98
CA ASN A 81 -7.94 -11.21 23.12
C ASN A 81 -6.67 -11.17 22.28
N ILE A 82 -6.75 -10.71 21.03
CA ILE A 82 -5.59 -10.64 20.16
C ILE A 82 -4.59 -9.60 20.69
N SER A 83 -5.07 -8.46 21.18
CA SER A 83 -4.21 -7.48 21.85
C SER A 83 -3.49 -8.08 23.04
N ASP A 84 -4.18 -8.78 23.92
CA ASP A 84 -3.59 -9.38 25.12
C ASP A 84 -2.57 -10.46 24.78
N ILE A 85 -2.81 -11.23 23.72
CA ILE A 85 -1.84 -12.20 23.20
C ILE A 85 -0.59 -11.48 22.73
N VAL A 86 -0.73 -10.41 21.93
CA VAL A 86 0.43 -9.64 21.45
C VAL A 86 1.18 -9.01 22.62
N THR A 87 0.51 -8.25 23.48
CA THR A 87 1.16 -7.41 24.49
C THR A 87 1.61 -8.18 25.73
N ASN A 88 0.81 -9.12 26.22
CA ASN A 88 1.03 -9.76 27.52
C ASN A 88 1.63 -11.16 27.37
N PHE A 89 1.32 -11.87 26.27
CA PHE A 89 1.86 -13.21 26.04
C PHE A 89 3.10 -13.21 25.15
N LEU A 90 3.07 -12.60 23.96
CA LEU A 90 4.14 -12.71 22.97
C LEU A 90 5.29 -11.72 23.21
N SER A 91 5.00 -10.44 23.48
CA SER A 91 6.03 -9.41 23.72
C SER A 91 7.14 -9.82 24.69
N PRO A 92 6.85 -10.46 25.86
CA PRO A 92 7.90 -10.88 26.78
C PRO A 92 8.65 -12.16 26.40
N LYS A 93 8.25 -12.88 25.34
CA LYS A 93 8.84 -14.20 25.00
C LYS A 93 10.16 -14.05 24.26
N SER A 94 11.15 -14.83 24.69
CA SER A 94 12.39 -15.02 23.93
C SER A 94 12.24 -16.20 22.97
N GLY A 95 12.39 -15.96 21.67
CA GLY A 95 12.25 -16.97 20.62
C GLY A 95 13.08 -16.62 19.39
N ASP A 96 13.27 -17.61 18.52
CA ASP A 96 14.02 -17.44 17.27
C ASP A 96 13.14 -16.79 16.18
N LEU A 97 11.84 -17.08 16.17
CA LEU A 97 10.91 -16.67 15.12
C LEU A 97 9.46 -16.56 15.63
N LEU A 98 8.73 -15.56 15.15
CA LEU A 98 7.27 -15.45 15.26
C LEU A 98 6.63 -15.58 13.88
N TYR A 99 5.70 -16.52 13.75
CA TYR A 99 4.74 -16.56 12.64
C TYR A 99 3.48 -15.80 13.02
N ILE A 100 3.03 -14.91 12.15
CA ILE A 100 1.69 -14.31 12.21
C ILE A 100 0.95 -14.72 10.95
N PHE A 101 -0.14 -15.44 11.10
CA PHE A 101 -1.09 -15.69 10.01
C PHE A 101 -2.41 -15.02 10.35
N TRP A 102 -2.97 -14.30 9.39
CA TRP A 102 -4.29 -13.68 9.52
C TRP A 102 -5.14 -13.98 8.30
N ALA A 103 -6.35 -14.50 8.50
CA ALA A 103 -7.37 -14.59 7.47
C ALA A 103 -8.69 -13.98 7.95
N GLY A 104 -9.24 -13.07 7.16
CA GLY A 104 -10.51 -12.39 7.47
C GLY A 104 -10.67 -11.08 6.71
N HIS A 105 -11.56 -10.21 7.18
CA HIS A 105 -11.74 -8.89 6.59
C HIS A 105 -10.59 -7.94 6.94
N GLY A 106 -10.27 -7.10 5.96
CA GLY A 106 -9.33 -6.00 6.10
C GLY A 106 -9.71 -4.84 5.19
N LEU A 107 -9.11 -3.69 5.47
CA LEU A 107 -9.32 -2.46 4.72
C LEU A 107 -8.05 -1.59 4.79
N ILE A 108 -8.00 -0.57 3.94
CA ILE A 108 -6.98 0.48 4.03
C ILE A 108 -7.63 1.84 4.30
N THR A 109 -7.01 2.64 5.18
CA THR A 109 -7.44 4.01 5.47
C THR A 109 -6.99 4.98 4.38
N SER A 110 -7.52 6.21 4.39
CA SER A 110 -7.03 7.31 3.56
C SER A 110 -5.55 7.63 3.80
N GLU A 111 -5.06 7.36 5.01
CA GLU A 111 -3.67 7.52 5.43
C GLU A 111 -2.77 6.33 5.04
N ARG A 112 -3.29 5.39 4.22
CA ARG A 112 -2.60 4.18 3.75
C ARG A 112 -2.21 3.22 4.88
N GLU A 113 -2.99 3.20 5.96
CA GLU A 113 -2.80 2.27 7.08
C GLU A 113 -3.67 1.03 6.89
N ARG A 114 -3.08 -0.17 7.04
CA ARG A 114 -3.82 -1.43 6.89
C ARG A 114 -4.50 -1.79 8.20
N ARG A 115 -5.82 -1.99 8.15
CA ARG A 115 -6.63 -2.43 9.30
C ARG A 115 -7.13 -3.84 9.10
N LEU A 116 -7.03 -4.65 10.16
CA LEU A 116 -7.49 -6.03 10.20
C LEU A 116 -8.69 -6.11 11.14
N LEU A 117 -9.88 -6.44 10.61
CA LEU A 117 -11.13 -6.41 11.40
C LEU A 117 -11.24 -7.63 12.32
N CYS A 118 -11.51 -7.38 13.60
CA CYS A 118 -11.68 -8.40 14.62
C CYS A 118 -13.12 -8.93 14.67
N ALA A 119 -13.32 -10.10 15.29
CA ALA A 119 -14.62 -10.77 15.32
C ALA A 119 -15.73 -9.98 16.04
N ASP A 120 -15.35 -9.12 16.99
CA ASP A 120 -16.26 -8.26 17.76
C ASP A 120 -16.66 -6.96 17.04
N ALA A 121 -16.12 -6.72 15.83
CA ALA A 121 -16.43 -5.55 15.04
C ALA A 121 -17.89 -5.50 14.58
N ASN A 122 -18.45 -4.29 14.61
CA ASN A 122 -19.82 -4.01 14.18
C ASN A 122 -19.95 -2.61 13.53
N LYS A 123 -21.16 -2.25 13.10
CA LYS A 123 -21.41 -0.97 12.40
C LYS A 123 -21.08 0.27 13.26
N GLN A 124 -21.26 0.19 14.58
CA GLN A 124 -20.96 1.28 15.50
C GLN A 124 -19.48 1.33 15.83
N ASN A 125 -18.92 0.17 16.20
CA ASN A 125 -17.56 0.03 16.66
C ASN A 125 -16.81 -0.90 15.73
N TRP A 126 -15.86 -0.34 14.98
CA TRP A 126 -15.11 -1.06 13.95
C TRP A 126 -13.89 -1.73 14.56
N GLN A 127 -14.06 -2.59 15.58
CA GLN A 127 -12.93 -3.23 16.26
C GLN A 127 -11.90 -3.81 15.26
N ASN A 128 -10.67 -3.37 15.37
CA ASN A 128 -9.63 -3.69 14.39
C ASN A 128 -8.23 -3.54 14.97
N LEU A 129 -7.27 -4.23 14.35
CA LEU A 129 -5.85 -4.03 14.59
C LEU A 129 -5.24 -3.15 13.52
N ASP A 130 -4.39 -2.23 13.96
CA ASP A 130 -3.45 -1.52 13.09
C ASP A 130 -2.25 -2.42 12.77
N LEU A 131 -2.19 -2.95 11.54
CA LEU A 131 -1.09 -3.81 11.10
C LEU A 131 0.23 -3.04 11.05
N ASN A 132 0.22 -1.77 10.65
CA ASN A 132 1.42 -0.94 10.59
C ASN A 132 2.00 -0.76 12.00
N SER A 133 1.15 -0.40 12.97
CA SER A 133 1.55 -0.26 14.37
C SER A 133 2.04 -1.58 14.98
N LEU A 134 1.39 -2.71 14.66
CA LEU A 134 1.87 -4.03 15.08
C LEU A 134 3.28 -4.32 14.56
N LEU A 135 3.54 -4.10 13.27
CA LEU A 135 4.86 -4.31 12.68
C LEU A 135 5.92 -3.42 13.34
N VAL A 136 5.57 -2.18 13.68
CA VAL A 136 6.47 -1.27 14.42
C VAL A 136 6.76 -1.79 15.84
N LEU A 137 5.75 -2.31 16.56
CA LEU A 137 5.97 -2.95 17.87
C LEU A 137 6.95 -4.13 17.76
N LEU A 138 6.71 -5.05 16.82
CA LEU A 138 7.56 -6.23 16.58
C LEU A 138 9.03 -5.83 16.28
N GLY A 139 9.22 -4.70 15.60
CA GLY A 139 10.51 -4.10 15.29
C GLY A 139 11.20 -3.37 16.44
N SER A 140 10.58 -3.29 17.63
CA SER A 140 11.05 -2.45 18.74
C SER A 140 11.59 -3.24 19.93
N GLU A 141 12.28 -2.56 20.84
CA GLU A 141 12.83 -3.12 22.09
C GLU A 141 11.75 -3.68 23.03
N LYS A 142 10.48 -3.29 22.83
CA LYS A 142 9.34 -3.81 23.60
C LYS A 142 8.91 -5.21 23.18
N PHE A 143 9.48 -5.77 22.11
CA PHE A 143 9.19 -7.11 21.62
C PHE A 143 10.48 -7.94 21.56
N GLN A 144 10.54 -9.07 22.26
CA GLN A 144 11.82 -9.79 22.44
C GLN A 144 12.21 -10.70 21.27
N ILE A 145 11.25 -11.28 20.55
CA ILE A 145 11.51 -12.06 19.33
C ILE A 145 12.02 -11.12 18.23
N ARG A 146 13.05 -11.55 17.48
CA ARG A 146 13.75 -10.68 16.50
C ARG A 146 13.37 -10.95 15.06
N ASN A 147 12.91 -12.17 14.75
CA ASN A 147 12.54 -12.54 13.39
C ASN A 147 11.03 -12.77 13.30
N HIS A 148 10.42 -12.26 12.23
CA HIS A 148 8.97 -12.30 12.06
C HIS A 148 8.60 -12.68 10.63
N ILE A 149 7.66 -13.60 10.46
CA ILE A 149 7.03 -13.93 9.18
C ILE A 149 5.54 -13.67 9.33
N CYS A 150 5.05 -12.64 8.65
CA CYS A 150 3.65 -12.23 8.66
C CYS A 150 3.00 -12.57 7.32
N ILE A 151 1.90 -13.32 7.34
CA ILE A 151 1.13 -13.73 6.17
C ILE A 151 -0.31 -13.29 6.39
N ILE A 152 -0.78 -12.34 5.58
CA ILE A 152 -2.06 -11.65 5.80
C ILE A 152 -2.97 -11.86 4.58
N ASP A 153 -3.97 -12.73 4.75
CA ASP A 153 -5.08 -12.93 3.82
C ASP A 153 -6.29 -12.06 4.19
N ALA A 154 -6.19 -10.78 3.83
CA ALA A 154 -7.24 -9.80 4.04
C ALA A 154 -7.30 -8.81 2.87
N CYS A 155 -8.48 -8.25 2.62
CA CYS A 155 -8.64 -7.19 1.62
C CYS A 155 -7.89 -5.91 2.05
N ALA A 156 -7.61 -5.04 1.08
CA ALA A 156 -7.04 -3.72 1.34
C ALA A 156 -7.76 -2.64 0.53
N ASN A 157 -9.07 -2.77 0.38
CA ASN A 157 -9.88 -1.78 -0.33
C ASN A 157 -9.91 -0.46 0.43
N TYR A 158 -9.86 0.65 -0.31
CA TYR A 158 -10.19 1.95 0.25
C TYR A 158 -11.67 1.96 0.63
N VAL A 159 -11.98 2.36 1.85
CA VAL A 159 -13.35 2.53 2.34
C VAL A 159 -13.92 3.88 1.88
N LEU A 160 -13.65 4.27 0.63
CA LEU A 160 -14.17 5.51 0.06
C LEU A 160 -15.70 5.41 -0.09
N GLU A 161 -16.37 6.02 0.90
CA GLU A 161 -17.67 6.72 0.89
C GLU A 161 -18.95 6.02 0.42
N SER A 162 -18.92 4.83 -0.18
CA SER A 162 -20.12 4.32 -0.85
C SER A 162 -21.32 4.00 0.06
N LYS A 163 -21.21 3.95 1.40
CA LYS A 163 -22.33 3.60 2.32
C LYS A 163 -22.22 4.13 3.77
N ARG A 164 -22.09 5.45 4.01
CA ARG A 164 -22.16 6.04 5.38
C ARG A 164 -21.18 5.42 6.41
N ARG A 165 -19.88 5.33 6.09
CA ARG A 165 -18.85 4.72 6.96
C ARG A 165 -17.85 5.79 7.44
N PRO A 166 -17.32 5.69 8.67
CA PRO A 166 -16.42 6.70 9.24
C PRO A 166 -15.07 6.75 8.49
N THR A 167 -14.63 7.96 8.14
CA THR A 167 -13.35 8.27 7.47
C THR A 167 -12.15 8.28 8.42
N ASN A 168 -12.40 8.25 9.73
CA ASN A 168 -11.40 8.20 10.79
C ASN A 168 -11.60 6.91 11.59
N LEU A 169 -11.09 5.80 11.05
CA LEU A 169 -11.12 4.51 11.74
C LEU A 169 -10.04 4.51 12.83
N GLY A 170 -10.45 4.80 14.06
CA GLY A 170 -9.70 4.40 15.24
C GLY A 170 -9.44 2.89 15.22
N GLY A 171 -8.47 2.41 15.99
CA GLY A 171 -8.13 1.00 16.04
C GLY A 171 -7.13 0.73 17.15
N LYS A 172 -6.91 -0.55 17.45
CA LYS A 172 -5.91 -0.92 18.44
C LYS A 172 -4.51 -0.70 17.86
N ALA A 173 -3.93 0.44 18.23
CA ALA A 173 -2.51 0.71 18.04
C ALA A 173 -1.70 0.10 19.19
N PHE A 174 -0.50 -0.37 18.86
CA PHE A 174 0.45 -0.94 19.79
C PHE A 174 1.53 0.09 20.13
N LEU A 175 1.73 0.31 21.43
CA LEU A 175 2.78 1.21 21.91
C LEU A 175 4.16 0.57 21.65
N SER A 176 4.88 1.07 20.66
CA SER A 176 6.26 0.67 20.38
C SER A 176 7.26 1.38 21.31
N GLY A 177 8.45 0.79 21.46
CA GLY A 177 9.61 1.44 22.09
C GLY A 177 10.59 1.94 21.03
N GLN A 178 11.87 2.08 21.40
CA GLN A 178 12.91 2.35 20.41
C GLN A 178 13.05 1.17 19.43
N PRO A 179 13.29 1.43 18.13
CA PRO A 179 13.48 0.37 17.14
C PRO A 179 14.80 -0.40 17.38
N LYS A 180 14.81 -1.69 17.04
CA LYS A 180 16.00 -2.56 17.12
C LYS A 180 16.72 -2.62 15.77
N GLN A 181 18.03 -2.47 15.76
CA GLN A 181 18.86 -2.56 14.54
C GLN A 181 18.92 -3.98 13.94
N ASP A 182 18.62 -5.02 14.73
CA ASP A 182 18.76 -6.43 14.34
C ASP A 182 17.42 -7.16 14.13
N SER A 183 16.31 -6.43 14.11
CA SER A 183 14.99 -7.01 13.82
C SER A 183 14.82 -7.29 12.33
N GLN A 184 14.33 -8.49 12.00
CA GLN A 184 14.04 -8.89 10.62
C GLN A 184 12.57 -9.26 10.50
N GLN A 185 11.90 -8.72 9.48
CA GLN A 185 10.50 -9.01 9.23
C GLN A 185 10.31 -9.33 7.76
N PHE A 186 9.58 -10.40 7.48
CA PHE A 186 9.05 -10.70 6.17
C PHE A 186 7.53 -10.61 6.24
N VAL A 187 6.92 -9.82 5.37
CA VAL A 187 5.47 -9.63 5.34
C VAL A 187 4.98 -9.97 3.95
N LEU A 188 4.02 -10.88 3.84
CA LEU A 188 3.35 -11.28 2.61
C LEU A 188 1.85 -11.03 2.77
N LEU A 189 1.29 -10.22 1.89
CA LEU A 189 -0.09 -9.74 1.91
C LEU A 189 -0.82 -10.29 0.69
N ALA A 190 -2.07 -10.72 0.87
CA ALA A 190 -2.90 -11.25 -0.21
C ALA A 190 -3.24 -10.25 -1.31
N THR A 191 -3.21 -8.96 -1.01
CA THR A 191 -3.68 -7.89 -1.89
C THR A 191 -2.79 -6.64 -1.85
N ARG A 192 -2.76 -5.94 -2.99
CA ARG A 192 -2.32 -4.55 -3.08
C ARG A 192 -3.31 -3.61 -2.41
N GLU A 193 -2.88 -2.37 -2.18
CA GLU A 193 -3.80 -1.31 -1.77
C GLU A 193 -4.88 -1.11 -2.84
N GLY A 194 -6.14 -0.97 -2.43
CA GLY A 194 -7.29 -0.89 -3.32
C GLY A 194 -7.88 -2.22 -3.78
N GLU A 195 -7.26 -3.37 -3.47
CA GLU A 195 -7.69 -4.69 -3.98
C GLU A 195 -8.40 -5.59 -2.96
N GLN A 196 -9.21 -6.51 -3.51
CA GLN A 196 -9.98 -7.51 -2.78
C GLN A 196 -9.26 -8.87 -2.74
N ALA A 197 -9.22 -9.47 -1.56
CA ALA A 197 -8.83 -10.86 -1.40
C ALA A 197 -9.99 -11.76 -1.82
N LYS A 198 -9.73 -12.75 -2.67
CA LYS A 198 -10.74 -13.67 -3.18
C LYS A 198 -10.68 -15.01 -2.45
N VAL A 199 -11.85 -15.60 -2.29
CA VAL A 199 -12.06 -16.94 -1.76
C VAL A 199 -12.39 -17.89 -2.91
N ASN A 200 -11.81 -19.09 -2.89
CA ASN A 200 -12.23 -20.21 -3.70
C ASN A 200 -13.47 -20.84 -3.06
N SER A 201 -14.64 -20.59 -3.65
CA SER A 201 -15.93 -21.06 -3.11
C SER A 201 -16.11 -22.58 -3.17
N GLU A 202 -15.45 -23.27 -4.10
CA GLU A 202 -15.52 -24.74 -4.20
C GLU A 202 -14.78 -25.42 -3.04
N ASN A 203 -13.59 -24.90 -2.72
CA ASN A 203 -12.71 -25.47 -1.72
C ASN A 203 -12.79 -24.78 -0.35
N LYS A 204 -13.63 -23.74 -0.22
CA LYS A 204 -13.80 -22.91 0.98
C LYS A 204 -12.45 -22.47 1.56
N THR A 205 -11.62 -21.81 0.75
CA THR A 205 -10.27 -21.37 1.15
C THR A 205 -9.89 -20.08 0.44
N GLY A 206 -9.09 -19.22 1.07
CA GLY A 206 -8.52 -18.06 0.40
C GLY A 206 -7.61 -18.49 -0.74
N TYR A 207 -7.72 -17.90 -1.94
CA TYR A 207 -6.82 -18.23 -3.06
C TYR A 207 -5.36 -18.00 -2.68
N PHE A 208 -5.10 -16.94 -1.92
CA PHE A 208 -3.78 -16.60 -1.41
C PHE A 208 -3.33 -17.58 -0.32
N SER A 209 -4.16 -17.82 0.70
CA SER A 209 -3.85 -18.81 1.75
C SER A 209 -3.52 -20.19 1.17
N GLN A 210 -4.29 -20.64 0.19
CA GLN A 210 -4.01 -21.89 -0.53
C GLN A 210 -2.66 -21.86 -1.24
N ALA A 211 -2.36 -20.79 -1.99
CA ALA A 211 -1.08 -20.62 -2.68
C ALA A 211 0.11 -20.71 -1.72
N VAL A 212 0.03 -20.01 -0.58
CA VAL A 212 1.10 -20.00 0.42
C VAL A 212 1.28 -21.39 1.04
N ARG A 213 0.18 -22.07 1.40
CA ARG A 213 0.25 -23.43 1.95
C ARG A 213 0.89 -24.42 0.98
N GLU A 214 0.52 -24.36 -0.29
CA GLU A 214 1.11 -25.24 -1.32
C GLU A 214 2.61 -24.93 -1.53
N ALA A 215 2.99 -23.65 -1.54
CA ALA A 215 4.39 -23.23 -1.59
C ALA A 215 5.18 -23.71 -0.36
N PHE A 216 4.58 -23.69 0.84
CA PHE A 216 5.18 -24.23 2.07
C PHE A 216 5.37 -25.75 2.04
N VAL A 217 4.50 -26.48 1.35
CA VAL A 217 4.65 -27.92 1.13
C VAL A 217 5.76 -28.20 0.12
N ALA A 218 5.84 -27.39 -0.94
CA ALA A 218 6.86 -27.53 -1.99
C ALA A 218 8.28 -27.19 -1.52
N ALA A 219 8.44 -26.20 -0.63
CA ALA A 219 9.71 -25.77 -0.04
C ALA A 219 10.29 -26.77 0.99
N ASN A 220 10.13 -28.06 0.75
CA ASN A 220 10.37 -29.12 1.73
C ASN A 220 11.87 -29.22 2.10
N GLY A 221 12.18 -29.26 3.41
CA GLY A 221 13.53 -29.56 3.91
C GLY A 221 14.19 -28.49 4.80
N THR A 222 13.68 -27.24 4.82
CA THR A 222 14.22 -26.16 5.66
C THR A 222 13.15 -25.49 6.51
N PHE A 223 13.48 -25.15 7.76
CA PHE A 223 12.60 -24.40 8.65
C PHE A 223 13.31 -23.16 9.22
N PRO A 224 12.76 -21.95 9.04
CA PRO A 224 11.61 -21.62 8.17
C PRO A 224 11.91 -21.90 6.68
N PRO A 225 10.88 -22.07 5.82
CA PRO A 225 11.09 -22.14 4.38
C PRO A 225 11.72 -20.84 3.86
N ASN A 226 12.44 -20.94 2.73
CA ASN A 226 12.97 -19.75 2.08
C ASN A 226 11.81 -18.89 1.56
N MET A 227 11.54 -17.78 2.24
CA MET A 227 10.39 -16.94 1.91
C MET A 227 10.50 -16.29 0.53
N SER A 228 11.70 -16.11 -0.02
CA SER A 228 11.87 -15.65 -1.41
C SER A 228 11.33 -16.67 -2.41
N GLU A 229 11.63 -17.96 -2.21
CA GLU A 229 11.13 -19.06 -3.06
C GLU A 229 9.62 -19.27 -2.89
N VAL A 230 9.13 -19.21 -1.64
CA VAL A 230 7.69 -19.28 -1.35
C VAL A 230 6.96 -18.19 -2.11
N THR A 231 7.50 -16.98 -2.08
CA THR A 231 6.90 -15.82 -2.73
C THR A 231 6.86 -15.96 -4.24
N GLU A 232 7.95 -16.45 -4.84
CA GLU A 232 8.00 -16.69 -6.28
C GLU A 232 6.98 -17.76 -6.71
N ALA A 233 6.86 -18.85 -5.95
CA ALA A 233 5.83 -19.86 -6.20
C ALA A 233 4.40 -19.31 -6.06
N VAL A 234 4.15 -18.46 -5.05
CA VAL A 234 2.85 -17.77 -4.88
C VAL A 234 2.57 -16.86 -6.08
N LYS A 235 3.53 -16.03 -6.51
CA LYS A 235 3.37 -15.16 -7.68
C LYS A 235 3.03 -15.94 -8.94
N GLN A 236 3.77 -17.01 -9.23
CA GLN A 236 3.56 -17.82 -10.43
C GLN A 236 2.13 -18.37 -10.51
N ARG A 237 1.55 -18.73 -9.35
CA ARG A 237 0.16 -19.18 -9.27
C ARG A 237 -0.86 -18.06 -9.59
N PHE A 238 -0.53 -16.82 -9.30
CA PHE A 238 -1.40 -15.67 -9.58
C PHE A 238 -1.21 -15.09 -10.98
N ASN A 239 -0.09 -15.37 -11.67
CA ASN A 239 0.14 -14.93 -13.06
C ASN A 239 -0.87 -15.50 -14.06
N THR A 240 -1.57 -16.58 -13.72
CA THR A 240 -2.60 -17.23 -14.56
C THR A 240 -4.03 -16.86 -14.18
N LEU A 241 -4.24 -16.11 -13.09
CA LEU A 241 -5.56 -15.72 -12.59
C LEU A 241 -5.89 -14.29 -13.04
N ASP A 242 -7.18 -14.02 -13.32
CA ASP A 242 -7.67 -12.69 -13.67
C ASP A 242 -7.18 -11.63 -12.67
N LYS A 243 -6.62 -10.52 -13.18
CA LYS A 243 -5.71 -9.54 -12.53
C LYS A 243 -6.28 -8.74 -11.34
N LYS A 244 -7.28 -9.23 -10.61
CA LYS A 244 -8.01 -8.48 -9.57
C LYS A 244 -7.62 -8.84 -8.12
N GLN A 245 -6.58 -9.64 -7.94
CA GLN A 245 -5.95 -9.91 -6.63
C GLN A 245 -4.48 -10.21 -6.87
N LEU A 246 -3.59 -9.39 -6.33
CA LEU A 246 -2.15 -9.53 -6.53
C LEU A 246 -1.42 -9.54 -5.18
N PRO A 247 -0.83 -10.69 -4.80
CA PRO A 247 -0.06 -10.79 -3.58
C PRO A 247 1.14 -9.83 -3.58
N THR A 248 1.38 -9.15 -2.47
CA THR A 248 2.53 -8.24 -2.28
C THR A 248 3.36 -8.69 -1.10
N TYR A 249 4.65 -8.37 -1.11
CA TYR A 249 5.51 -8.65 0.04
C TYR A 249 6.55 -7.57 0.25
N PHE A 250 7.07 -7.52 1.47
CA PHE A 250 8.24 -6.74 1.80
C PHE A 250 9.08 -7.38 2.89
N TYR A 251 10.38 -7.12 2.82
CA TYR A 251 11.30 -7.31 3.93
C TYR A 251 11.43 -5.97 4.68
N SER A 252 11.40 -5.99 6.01
CA SER A 252 11.57 -4.81 6.86
C SER A 252 12.71 -5.03 7.85
N ARG A 253 13.60 -4.02 7.95
CA ARG A 253 14.65 -3.82 8.96
C ARG A 253 14.53 -2.39 9.50
N THR A 254 14.67 -2.18 10.80
CA THR A 254 14.68 -0.87 11.48
C THR A 254 16.06 -0.63 12.12
N TRP A 255 16.43 0.50 12.73
CA TRP A 255 16.48 1.88 12.19
C TRP A 255 17.88 2.22 11.60
N ASP A 256 19.01 1.58 11.95
CA ASP A 256 20.34 2.08 11.48
C ASP A 256 21.20 1.06 10.69
N GLY A 257 20.80 0.67 9.48
CA GLY A 257 21.79 0.03 8.59
C GLY A 257 21.20 -0.71 7.39
N ASP A 258 20.98 0.05 6.33
CA ASP A 258 20.59 -0.34 4.97
C ASP A 258 19.39 -1.29 4.85
N ILE A 259 18.29 -0.62 4.50
CA ILE A 259 16.97 -1.14 4.20
C ILE A 259 16.95 -1.60 2.74
N GLU A 260 16.82 -2.90 2.49
CA GLU A 260 16.17 -3.35 1.26
C GLU A 260 14.66 -3.22 1.51
N LYS A 261 14.12 -2.01 1.28
CA LYS A 261 12.67 -1.82 1.04
C LYS A 261 12.45 -2.40 -0.35
N SER A 262 12.54 -3.72 -0.48
CA SER A 262 11.80 -4.38 -1.53
C SER A 262 10.34 -4.26 -1.08
N HIS A 263 9.72 -3.09 -1.28
CA HIS A 263 8.31 -3.08 -1.65
C HIS A 263 8.28 -3.87 -2.94
N PHE A 264 8.20 -5.18 -2.84
CA PHE A 264 8.13 -5.99 -4.02
C PHE A 264 6.67 -5.92 -4.43
N ASN A 265 6.37 -4.82 -5.11
CA ASN A 265 5.31 -4.80 -6.09
C ASN A 265 5.69 -5.87 -7.13
N PRO A 266 4.81 -6.82 -7.50
CA PRO A 266 5.05 -7.83 -8.53
C PRO A 266 5.54 -7.31 -9.89
N PHE A 267 5.68 -6.01 -10.05
CA PHE A 267 6.39 -5.35 -11.12
C PHE A 267 7.34 -4.33 -10.48
N ASP A 268 8.65 -4.56 -10.48
CA ASP A 268 9.65 -3.49 -10.28
C ASP A 268 9.48 -2.49 -11.43
N ILE A 269 8.37 -1.75 -11.46
CA ILE A 269 8.07 -0.74 -12.47
C ILE A 269 9.06 0.37 -12.21
N PRO A 270 10.06 0.55 -13.09
CA PRO A 270 11.10 1.54 -12.88
C PRO A 270 10.46 2.90 -12.69
N HIS A 271 10.79 3.60 -11.61
CA HIS A 271 10.23 4.91 -11.37
C HIS A 271 11.11 5.81 -10.52
N ASN A 272 11.01 7.12 -10.74
CA ASN A 272 11.61 8.17 -9.93
C ASN A 272 10.54 9.20 -9.52
N ILE A 273 9.31 8.73 -9.27
CA ILE A 273 8.19 9.56 -8.81
C ILE A 273 8.62 10.31 -7.54
N GLN A 274 8.35 11.61 -7.51
CA GLN A 274 8.67 12.46 -6.37
C GLN A 274 7.89 12.04 -5.12
N GLN A 275 8.49 12.24 -3.95
CA GLN A 275 7.76 12.10 -2.69
C GLN A 275 6.75 13.25 -2.56
N SER A 276 5.54 12.91 -2.10
CA SER A 276 4.53 13.91 -1.76
C SER A 276 5.06 14.85 -0.69
N GLN A 277 4.88 16.16 -0.90
CA GLN A 277 5.16 17.19 0.10
C GLN A 277 3.90 17.61 0.85
N ALA A 278 2.73 17.12 0.43
CA ALA A 278 1.47 17.37 1.10
C ALA A 278 1.41 16.60 2.42
N ARG A 279 1.12 17.29 3.52
CA ARG A 279 0.86 16.64 4.82
C ARG A 279 -0.38 15.74 4.76
N LYS A 280 -1.37 16.13 3.95
CA LYS A 280 -2.66 15.45 3.73
C LYS A 280 -3.16 15.77 2.33
N PHE A 281 -3.70 14.82 1.59
CA PHE A 281 -4.26 15.03 0.26
C PHE A 281 -5.72 14.57 0.21
N VAL A 282 -6.65 15.48 -0.12
CA VAL A 282 -8.10 15.23 -0.08
C VAL A 282 -8.83 16.02 -1.17
N GLY A 283 -10.10 15.68 -1.43
CA GLY A 283 -11.00 16.47 -2.28
C GLY A 283 -10.60 16.53 -3.75
N ARG A 284 -9.93 15.49 -4.27
CA ARG A 284 -9.38 15.44 -5.64
C ARG A 284 -9.70 14.18 -6.44
N ASP A 285 -10.59 13.31 -5.93
CA ASP A 285 -10.89 12.02 -6.56
C ASP A 285 -11.45 12.17 -7.97
N GLU A 286 -12.35 13.13 -8.18
CA GLU A 286 -12.91 13.41 -9.50
C GLU A 286 -11.82 13.85 -10.49
N GLN A 287 -10.90 14.72 -10.05
CA GLN A 287 -9.81 15.20 -10.91
C GLN A 287 -8.81 14.09 -11.24
N ILE A 288 -8.56 13.16 -10.32
CA ILE A 288 -7.74 11.98 -10.58
C ILE A 288 -8.39 11.09 -11.65
N GLU A 289 -9.69 10.84 -11.56
CA GLU A 289 -10.41 10.01 -12.54
C GLU A 289 -10.52 10.70 -13.91
N GLN A 290 -10.80 12.00 -13.93
CA GLN A 290 -10.76 12.80 -15.16
C GLN A 290 -9.38 12.77 -15.82
N LEU A 291 -8.31 12.89 -15.03
CA LEU A 291 -6.94 12.79 -15.53
C LEU A 291 -6.66 11.42 -16.16
N ARG A 292 -7.15 10.35 -15.53
CA ARG A 292 -7.05 8.98 -16.05
C ARG A 292 -7.71 8.85 -17.42
N GLN A 293 -8.94 9.33 -17.54
CA GLN A 293 -9.71 9.28 -18.79
C GLN A 293 -9.00 10.06 -19.90
N LEU A 294 -8.47 11.24 -19.60
CA LEU A 294 -7.69 12.04 -20.55
C LEU A 294 -6.44 11.29 -21.03
N LEU A 295 -5.69 10.64 -20.13
CA LEU A 295 -4.48 9.87 -20.47
C LEU A 295 -4.75 8.51 -21.13
N GLN A 296 -5.97 7.98 -21.01
CA GLN A 296 -6.43 6.84 -21.80
C GLN A 296 -6.74 7.26 -23.24
N ALA A 297 -7.40 8.40 -23.43
CA ALA A 297 -7.81 8.89 -24.74
C ALA A 297 -6.69 9.59 -25.54
N ASN A 298 -5.66 10.11 -24.86
CA ASN A 298 -4.64 10.96 -25.47
C ASN A 298 -3.22 10.53 -25.10
N ASP A 299 -2.23 10.89 -25.92
CA ASP A 299 -0.82 10.61 -25.64
C ASP A 299 -0.17 11.66 -24.75
N VAL A 300 -0.64 12.91 -24.82
CA VAL A 300 -0.11 14.04 -24.06
C VAL A 300 -1.27 14.78 -23.41
N VAL A 301 -1.18 14.99 -22.10
CA VAL A 301 -2.18 15.71 -21.30
C VAL A 301 -1.46 16.70 -20.39
N ALA A 302 -2.02 17.89 -20.23
CA ALA A 302 -1.50 18.91 -19.31
C ALA A 302 -2.45 19.14 -18.13
N ILE A 303 -1.94 19.25 -16.91
CA ILE A 303 -2.64 19.82 -15.75
C ILE A 303 -2.32 21.31 -15.73
N THR A 304 -3.35 22.14 -15.84
CA THR A 304 -3.22 23.60 -15.95
C THR A 304 -3.76 24.30 -14.71
N ASP A 305 -3.39 25.55 -14.54
CA ASP A 305 -3.82 26.37 -13.40
C ASP A 305 -4.85 27.40 -13.86
N VAL A 306 -6.10 27.25 -13.42
CA VAL A 306 -7.15 28.24 -13.76
C VAL A 306 -7.06 29.51 -12.92
N THR A 307 -6.44 29.45 -11.74
CA THR A 307 -6.35 30.61 -10.84
C THR A 307 -5.19 31.51 -11.23
N ARG A 308 -4.16 30.95 -11.90
CA ARG A 308 -2.87 31.60 -12.23
C ARG A 308 -2.07 32.05 -11.01
N GLN A 309 -2.53 31.75 -9.80
CA GLN A 309 -1.89 32.13 -8.54
C GLN A 309 -0.84 31.12 -8.10
N GLY A 310 -0.84 29.91 -8.67
CA GLY A 310 -0.05 28.80 -8.16
C GLY A 310 -0.69 28.19 -6.91
N GLY A 311 -0.12 27.09 -6.41
CA GLY A 311 -0.58 26.50 -5.14
C GLY A 311 -1.86 25.67 -5.19
N VAL A 312 -2.47 25.50 -6.36
CA VAL A 312 -3.67 24.64 -6.57
C VAL A 312 -3.38 23.13 -6.45
N GLY A 313 -2.11 22.72 -6.41
CA GLY A 313 -1.71 21.32 -6.22
C GLY A 313 -1.50 20.50 -7.49
N LYS A 314 -1.10 21.10 -8.63
CA LYS A 314 -0.89 20.38 -9.90
C LYS A 314 0.17 19.27 -9.79
N THR A 315 1.33 19.61 -9.24
CA THR A 315 2.43 18.68 -8.99
C THR A 315 1.99 17.56 -8.05
N GLU A 316 1.31 17.91 -6.95
CA GLU A 316 0.78 16.92 -6.02
C GLU A 316 -0.25 15.99 -6.68
N LEU A 317 -1.17 16.53 -7.49
CA LEU A 317 -2.13 15.71 -8.26
C LEU A 317 -1.42 14.74 -9.21
N ALA A 318 -0.35 15.18 -9.87
CA ALA A 318 0.48 14.31 -10.72
C ALA A 318 1.21 13.23 -9.92
N ILE A 319 1.73 13.54 -8.72
CA ILE A 319 2.35 12.57 -7.80
C ILE A 319 1.32 11.51 -7.41
N GLN A 320 0.14 11.93 -6.92
CA GLN A 320 -0.91 11.03 -6.45
C GLN A 320 -1.42 10.14 -7.59
N TYR A 321 -1.67 10.70 -8.77
CA TYR A 321 -2.03 9.94 -9.97
C TYR A 321 -0.96 8.91 -10.33
N SER A 322 0.31 9.32 -10.33
CA SER A 322 1.43 8.44 -10.71
C SER A 322 1.57 7.26 -9.76
N TRP A 323 1.39 7.48 -8.46
CA TRP A 323 1.39 6.40 -7.47
C TRP A 323 0.15 5.51 -7.58
N GLN A 324 -1.03 6.10 -7.76
CA GLN A 324 -2.28 5.37 -7.83
C GLN A 324 -2.39 4.48 -9.08
N TYR A 325 -1.82 4.91 -10.21
CA TYR A 325 -1.91 4.20 -11.49
C TYR A 325 -0.55 3.72 -12.02
N LEU A 326 0.47 3.61 -11.17
CA LEU A 326 1.82 3.17 -11.57
C LEU A 326 1.80 1.88 -12.40
N GLU A 327 0.89 0.97 -12.07
CA GLU A 327 0.75 -0.35 -12.67
C GLU A 327 0.13 -0.35 -14.06
N ASP A 328 -0.63 0.71 -14.40
CA ASP A 328 -1.07 0.94 -15.77
C ASP A 328 0.15 1.25 -16.68
N TYR A 329 1.31 1.55 -16.09
CA TYR A 329 2.56 1.91 -16.78
C TYR A 329 3.67 0.91 -16.51
N SER A 330 3.45 -0.36 -16.90
CA SER A 330 4.42 -1.46 -16.73
C SER A 330 5.82 -1.22 -17.34
N GLY A 331 5.95 -0.26 -18.26
CA GLY A 331 7.22 0.15 -18.85
C GLY A 331 7.99 1.18 -18.02
N GLY A 332 7.39 1.77 -16.98
CA GLY A 332 8.05 2.70 -16.07
C GLY A 332 7.34 4.05 -15.96
N CYS A 333 7.69 4.79 -14.92
CA CYS A 333 7.21 6.14 -14.63
C CYS A 333 8.40 7.11 -14.42
N CYS A 334 8.72 7.89 -15.45
CA CYS A 334 9.87 8.77 -15.48
C CYS A 334 9.44 10.23 -15.27
N TRP A 335 9.83 10.79 -14.14
CA TRP A 335 9.65 12.17 -13.74
C TRP A 335 10.84 13.02 -14.18
N LEU A 336 10.55 14.11 -14.89
CA LEU A 336 11.51 15.03 -15.48
C LEU A 336 11.18 16.45 -15.06
N ASN A 337 12.20 17.23 -14.70
CA ASN A 337 12.04 18.62 -14.30
C ASN A 337 12.85 19.54 -15.24
N PRO A 338 12.20 20.40 -16.06
CA PRO A 338 12.88 21.31 -16.97
C PRO A 338 13.74 22.39 -16.29
N GLN A 339 13.63 22.56 -14.96
CA GLN A 339 14.27 23.64 -14.21
C GLN A 339 15.64 23.27 -13.59
N GLY A 340 16.19 22.12 -13.98
CA GLY A 340 17.46 21.60 -13.47
C GLY A 340 18.45 21.26 -14.58
N ILE A 341 18.96 20.03 -14.53
CA ILE A 341 19.82 19.44 -15.57
C ILE A 341 19.04 19.33 -16.89
N ASP A 342 19.72 19.28 -18.05
CA ASP A 342 19.04 19.06 -19.33
C ASP A 342 18.11 17.83 -19.31
N LEU A 343 16.92 17.96 -19.90
CA LEU A 343 15.88 16.92 -19.90
C LEU A 343 16.32 15.62 -20.61
N GLY A 344 17.14 15.73 -21.65
CA GLY A 344 17.72 14.59 -22.33
C GLY A 344 18.64 13.80 -21.40
N THR A 345 19.46 14.49 -20.60
CA THR A 345 20.33 13.85 -19.61
C THR A 345 19.52 13.13 -18.55
N GLN A 346 18.49 13.77 -17.99
CA GLN A 346 17.61 13.15 -16.99
C GLN A 346 16.92 11.88 -17.52
N LEU A 347 16.44 11.93 -18.77
CA LEU A 347 15.80 10.78 -19.42
C LEU A 347 16.78 9.61 -19.63
N VAL A 348 18.01 9.90 -20.03
CA VAL A 348 19.05 8.88 -20.24
C VAL A 348 19.49 8.29 -18.91
N GLU A 349 19.73 9.13 -17.90
CA GLU A 349 20.08 8.70 -16.55
C GLU A 349 19.00 7.80 -15.94
N PHE A 350 17.72 8.15 -16.12
CA PHE A 350 16.63 7.29 -15.69
C PHE A 350 16.74 5.90 -16.32
N GLY A 351 16.99 5.85 -17.64
CA GLY A 351 17.19 4.62 -18.38
C GLY A 351 18.31 3.77 -17.79
N VAL A 352 19.50 4.37 -17.63
CA VAL A 352 20.71 3.69 -17.14
C VAL A 352 20.56 3.19 -15.70
N VAL A 353 19.91 3.97 -14.83
CA VAL A 353 19.80 3.64 -13.40
C VAL A 353 18.68 2.65 -13.12
N ASN A 354 17.55 2.75 -13.85
CA ASN A 354 16.33 2.07 -13.44
C ASN A 354 15.87 0.97 -14.42
N LEU A 355 16.40 0.90 -15.64
CA LEU A 355 15.99 -0.10 -16.64
C LEU A 355 17.03 -1.22 -16.76
N PRO A 356 16.65 -2.50 -16.62
CA PRO A 356 17.54 -3.62 -16.89
C PRO A 356 18.07 -3.59 -18.33
N ASP A 357 19.36 -3.88 -18.50
CA ASP A 357 20.05 -3.99 -19.80
C ASP A 357 20.02 -2.72 -20.67
N PHE A 358 19.71 -1.55 -20.09
CA PHE A 358 19.71 -0.28 -20.81
C PHE A 358 21.11 0.34 -20.88
N ASN A 359 21.81 0.06 -22.00
CA ASN A 359 23.16 0.57 -22.26
C ASN A 359 23.21 1.38 -23.56
N PRO A 360 23.08 2.72 -23.50
CA PRO A 360 23.32 3.59 -24.66
C PRO A 360 24.75 3.45 -25.17
N PRO A 361 24.99 3.34 -26.50
CA PRO A 361 26.33 3.29 -27.06
C PRO A 361 27.18 4.52 -26.75
N ASP A 362 28.45 4.30 -26.44
CA ASP A 362 29.44 5.36 -26.27
C ASP A 362 29.60 6.18 -27.57
N GLY A 363 29.79 7.50 -27.43
CA GLY A 363 30.01 8.41 -28.55
C GLY A 363 28.75 8.94 -29.25
N LEU A 364 27.54 8.53 -28.83
CA LEU A 364 26.31 9.19 -29.28
C LEU A 364 26.21 10.62 -28.71
N SER A 365 25.75 11.57 -29.54
CA SER A 365 25.30 12.87 -29.06
C SER A 365 24.08 12.70 -28.15
N LEU A 366 23.78 13.69 -27.30
CA LEU A 366 22.62 13.63 -26.41
C LEU A 366 21.29 13.39 -27.14
N ALA A 367 21.10 14.03 -28.30
CA ALA A 367 19.95 13.76 -29.17
C ALA A 367 19.90 12.31 -29.66
N GLY A 368 21.06 11.71 -29.95
CA GLY A 368 21.19 10.29 -30.30
C GLY A 368 20.85 9.37 -29.12
N GLN A 369 21.25 9.72 -27.91
CA GLN A 369 20.92 8.97 -26.68
C GLN A 369 19.42 9.06 -26.35
N VAL A 370 18.79 10.23 -26.51
CA VAL A 370 17.34 10.38 -26.36
C VAL A 370 16.59 9.54 -27.40
N ALA A 371 17.04 9.53 -28.66
CA ALA A 371 16.48 8.66 -29.68
C ALA A 371 16.67 7.16 -29.34
N TYR A 372 17.76 6.81 -28.66
CA TYR A 372 17.99 5.46 -28.14
C TYR A 372 16.98 5.12 -27.03
N CYS A 373 16.70 6.03 -26.09
CA CYS A 373 15.65 5.85 -25.08
C CYS A 373 14.33 5.41 -25.72
N TRP A 374 13.84 6.13 -26.74
CA TRP A 374 12.57 5.79 -27.39
C TRP A 374 12.55 4.43 -28.08
N LYS A 375 13.70 3.99 -28.61
CA LYS A 375 13.82 2.73 -29.34
C LYS A 375 14.05 1.52 -28.42
N LYS A 376 14.75 1.71 -27.30
CA LYS A 376 15.31 0.64 -26.48
C LYS A 376 14.81 0.62 -25.04
N TRP A 377 13.89 1.50 -24.67
CA TRP A 377 13.18 1.40 -23.41
C TRP A 377 12.55 0.00 -23.26
N GLN A 378 12.52 -0.55 -22.04
CA GLN A 378 11.90 -1.85 -21.76
C GLN A 378 10.42 -1.88 -22.19
N ALA A 379 9.84 -3.04 -22.51
CA ALA A 379 8.44 -3.14 -22.96
C ALA A 379 7.42 -2.64 -21.91
N GLY A 380 6.17 -2.36 -22.34
CA GLY A 380 5.08 -1.90 -21.48
C GLY A 380 4.63 -0.46 -21.74
N LYS A 381 3.56 0.00 -21.09
CA LYS A 381 3.13 1.40 -21.20
C LYS A 381 4.01 2.26 -20.29
N VAL A 382 4.39 3.46 -20.71
CA VAL A 382 5.32 4.34 -19.94
C VAL A 382 4.60 5.64 -19.62
N LEU A 383 4.76 6.16 -18.40
CA LEU A 383 4.35 7.53 -18.05
C LEU A 383 5.59 8.42 -17.97
N LEU A 384 5.64 9.46 -18.79
CA LEU A 384 6.61 10.54 -18.69
C LEU A 384 5.92 11.73 -18.03
N ILE A 385 6.47 12.26 -16.93
CA ILE A 385 5.97 13.47 -16.29
C ILE A 385 6.96 14.60 -16.52
N PHE A 386 6.52 15.69 -17.14
CA PHE A 386 7.26 16.95 -17.19
C PHE A 386 6.63 17.91 -16.19
N ASP A 387 7.29 18.10 -15.05
CA ASP A 387 6.78 18.92 -13.95
C ASP A 387 7.29 20.37 -14.02
N ASP A 388 6.44 21.33 -13.65
CA ASP A 388 6.68 22.78 -13.69
C ASP A 388 7.15 23.31 -15.07
N VAL A 389 6.48 22.89 -16.15
CA VAL A 389 6.77 23.38 -17.50
C VAL A 389 6.33 24.84 -17.64
N LYS A 390 7.29 25.73 -17.92
CA LYS A 390 7.06 27.16 -18.14
C LYS A 390 6.96 27.54 -19.61
N ASP A 391 7.68 26.82 -20.46
CA ASP A 391 7.68 27.01 -21.92
C ASP A 391 7.62 25.66 -22.63
N TRP A 392 6.67 25.54 -23.55
CA TRP A 392 6.48 24.35 -24.38
C TRP A 392 7.70 24.04 -25.26
N MET A 393 8.42 25.06 -25.72
CA MET A 393 9.59 24.87 -26.58
C MET A 393 10.73 24.11 -25.86
N GLN A 394 10.76 24.13 -24.53
CA GLN A 394 11.75 23.41 -23.73
C GLN A 394 11.57 21.88 -23.76
N ILE A 395 10.32 21.41 -23.81
CA ILE A 395 10.02 19.97 -23.75
C ILE A 395 9.79 19.35 -25.13
N LYS A 396 9.43 20.17 -26.14
CA LYS A 396 9.11 19.71 -27.50
C LYS A 396 10.16 18.76 -28.12
N PRO A 397 11.49 18.99 -27.99
CA PRO A 397 12.50 18.07 -28.52
C PRO A 397 12.55 16.70 -27.84
N TYR A 398 12.02 16.60 -26.61
CA TYR A 398 12.10 15.42 -25.74
C TYR A 398 10.78 14.64 -25.66
N LEU A 399 9.81 14.95 -26.53
CA LEU A 399 8.57 14.18 -26.59
C LEU A 399 8.79 12.84 -27.29
N PRO A 400 8.13 11.77 -26.82
CA PRO A 400 8.16 10.49 -27.49
C PRO A 400 7.42 10.56 -28.84
N PRO A 401 7.67 9.60 -29.75
CA PRO A 401 6.90 9.47 -30.99
C PRO A 401 5.39 9.34 -30.72
N LYS A 402 4.57 10.01 -31.54
CA LYS A 402 3.09 9.95 -31.47
C LYS A 402 2.58 8.52 -31.70
N GLY A 403 1.50 8.14 -31.02
CA GLY A 403 0.87 6.82 -31.13
C GLY A 403 1.71 5.69 -30.53
N SER A 404 2.75 6.02 -29.74
CA SER A 404 3.58 5.04 -29.05
C SER A 404 2.98 4.64 -27.71
N ARG A 405 3.63 3.70 -27.01
CA ARG A 405 3.27 3.27 -25.66
C ARG A 405 3.58 4.28 -24.55
N PHE A 406 4.18 5.41 -24.88
CA PHE A 406 4.52 6.48 -23.94
C PHE A 406 3.33 7.44 -23.80
N LYS A 407 2.93 7.68 -22.57
CA LYS A 407 1.99 8.75 -22.19
C LYS A 407 2.78 9.87 -21.52
N VAL A 408 2.38 11.10 -21.78
CA VAL A 408 3.03 12.30 -21.27
C VAL A 408 2.04 13.09 -20.43
N LEU A 409 2.42 13.32 -19.18
CA LEU A 409 1.73 14.21 -18.26
C LEU A 409 2.58 15.47 -18.05
N ILE A 410 1.97 16.63 -18.21
CA ILE A 410 2.64 17.92 -18.02
C ILE A 410 1.97 18.66 -16.88
N THR A 411 2.73 19.24 -15.96
CA THR A 411 2.18 20.25 -15.04
C THR A 411 2.65 21.63 -15.49
N THR A 412 1.73 22.59 -15.58
CA THR A 412 2.07 23.93 -16.06
C THR A 412 1.15 25.01 -15.49
N ARG A 413 1.67 26.22 -15.36
CA ARG A 413 0.86 27.42 -15.04
C ARG A 413 0.22 28.04 -16.29
N LEU A 414 0.57 27.57 -17.49
CA LEU A 414 -0.02 28.05 -18.73
C LEU A 414 -1.49 27.62 -18.82
N SER A 415 -2.39 28.59 -18.98
CA SER A 415 -3.83 28.34 -19.07
C SER A 415 -4.38 28.47 -20.50
N THR A 416 -3.56 28.90 -21.46
CA THR A 416 -3.95 29.14 -22.86
C THR A 416 -2.79 28.78 -23.80
N GLY A 417 -3.08 28.54 -25.08
CA GLY A 417 -2.05 28.24 -26.09
C GLY A 417 -1.49 26.82 -26.05
N LEU A 418 -2.16 25.90 -25.34
CA LEU A 418 -1.78 24.49 -25.31
C LEU A 418 -2.31 23.78 -26.56
N ALA A 419 -1.41 23.04 -27.23
CA ALA A 419 -1.76 22.20 -28.37
C ALA A 419 -2.37 20.84 -27.96
N TYR A 420 -2.54 20.60 -26.65
CA TYR A 420 -2.93 19.31 -26.07
C TYR A 420 -4.13 19.46 -25.15
N PRO A 421 -4.92 18.38 -24.97
CA PRO A 421 -5.95 18.32 -23.96
C PRO A 421 -5.40 18.65 -22.58
N SER A 422 -6.18 19.41 -21.82
CA SER A 422 -5.77 19.85 -20.49
C SER A 422 -6.85 19.59 -19.45
N LEU A 423 -6.42 19.23 -18.24
CA LEU A 423 -7.21 19.25 -17.03
C LEU A 423 -7.03 20.60 -16.32
N PRO A 424 -8.00 21.52 -16.40
CA PRO A 424 -7.97 22.77 -15.64
C PRO A 424 -8.14 22.52 -14.14
N LEU A 425 -7.12 22.82 -13.35
CA LEU A 425 -7.15 22.64 -11.89
C LEU A 425 -7.31 23.99 -11.18
N GLY A 426 -8.39 24.11 -10.40
CA GLY A 426 -8.67 25.26 -9.53
C GLY A 426 -8.39 24.97 -8.06
N GLY A 427 -8.93 25.79 -7.16
CA GLY A 427 -8.98 25.49 -5.73
C GLY A 427 -9.71 24.16 -5.44
N LEU A 428 -9.71 23.76 -4.18
CA LEU A 428 -10.58 22.67 -3.71
C LEU A 428 -12.05 23.14 -3.76
N SER A 429 -12.97 22.18 -3.73
CA SER A 429 -14.35 22.48 -3.36
C SER A 429 -14.40 23.00 -1.91
N GLU A 430 -15.51 23.63 -1.52
CA GLU A 430 -15.71 24.04 -0.13
C GLU A 430 -15.57 22.84 0.83
N ASP A 431 -16.21 21.72 0.51
CA ASP A 431 -16.12 20.49 1.30
C ASP A 431 -14.69 19.96 1.38
N GLY A 432 -13.97 19.91 0.25
CA GLY A 432 -12.58 19.44 0.22
C GLY A 432 -11.62 20.36 0.97
N ALA A 433 -11.87 21.68 0.96
CA ALA A 433 -11.07 22.64 1.71
C ALA A 433 -11.31 22.52 3.23
N LEU A 434 -12.57 22.34 3.64
CA LEU A 434 -12.93 22.10 5.04
C LEU A 434 -12.38 20.77 5.54
N GLU A 435 -12.47 19.72 4.73
CA GLU A 435 -11.90 18.42 5.02
C GLU A 435 -10.38 18.51 5.20
N LEU A 436 -9.68 19.20 4.30
CA LEU A 436 -8.24 19.40 4.41
C LEU A 436 -7.89 20.15 5.70
N LEU A 437 -8.63 21.20 6.03
CA LEU A 437 -8.42 21.96 7.25
C LEU A 437 -8.67 21.10 8.51
N ALA A 438 -9.72 20.29 8.51
CA ALA A 438 -10.05 19.36 9.59
C ALA A 438 -8.95 18.31 9.78
N LYS A 439 -8.43 17.74 8.69
CA LYS A 439 -7.29 16.79 8.74
C LYS A 439 -5.98 17.43 9.21
N LEU A 440 -5.81 18.75 9.06
CA LEU A 440 -4.62 19.47 9.50
C LEU A 440 -4.71 19.98 10.94
N LEU A 441 -5.90 20.40 11.40
CA LEU A 441 -6.11 21.03 12.71
C LEU A 441 -6.85 20.14 13.73
N GLY A 442 -7.44 19.03 13.28
CA GLY A 442 -8.31 18.14 14.05
C GLY A 442 -9.79 18.36 13.75
N ASP A 443 -10.52 17.27 13.58
CA ASP A 443 -11.95 17.28 13.20
C ASP A 443 -12.81 18.05 14.21
N GLU A 444 -12.59 17.82 15.51
CA GLU A 444 -13.34 18.49 16.59
C GLU A 444 -13.14 20.01 16.59
N TYR A 445 -11.92 20.48 16.31
CA TYR A 445 -11.58 21.90 16.30
C TYR A 445 -12.33 22.63 15.19
N VAL A 446 -12.35 22.05 13.99
CA VAL A 446 -13.04 22.63 12.83
C VAL A 446 -14.56 22.57 13.01
N GLN A 447 -15.10 21.47 13.55
CA GLN A 447 -16.53 21.36 13.82
C GLN A 447 -17.05 22.42 14.80
N GLN A 448 -16.32 22.67 15.89
CA GLN A 448 -16.68 23.70 16.87
C GLN A 448 -16.67 25.13 16.29
N LYS A 449 -15.92 25.36 15.21
CA LYS A 449 -15.75 26.68 14.56
C LYS A 449 -16.09 26.65 13.07
N THR A 450 -17.13 25.89 12.70
CA THR A 450 -17.46 25.59 11.30
C THR A 450 -17.64 26.85 10.44
N GLU A 451 -18.38 27.86 10.92
CA GLU A 451 -18.59 29.10 10.15
C GLU A 451 -17.29 29.87 9.94
N THR A 452 -16.43 29.98 10.97
CA THR A 452 -15.11 30.61 10.84
C THR A 452 -14.21 29.82 9.88
N ALA A 453 -14.25 28.49 9.93
CA ALA A 453 -13.49 27.64 9.01
C ALA A 453 -13.92 27.84 7.55
N LYS A 454 -15.23 27.95 7.29
CA LYS A 454 -15.78 28.26 5.96
C LYS A 454 -15.33 29.63 5.47
N GLU A 455 -15.42 30.64 6.32
CA GLU A 455 -14.95 32.00 6.00
C GLU A 455 -13.45 32.01 5.65
N ILE A 456 -12.61 31.33 6.44
CA ILE A 456 -11.18 31.20 6.17
C ILE A 456 -10.94 30.55 4.80
N CYS A 457 -11.59 29.40 4.54
CA CYS A 457 -11.44 28.67 3.28
C CYS A 457 -11.84 29.55 2.07
N LYS A 458 -12.92 30.32 2.21
CA LYS A 458 -13.39 31.26 1.19
C LYS A 458 -12.41 32.41 0.97
N LEU A 459 -11.86 33.00 2.04
CA LEU A 459 -10.94 34.13 1.97
C LEU A 459 -9.64 33.77 1.24
N ILE A 460 -9.14 32.55 1.42
CA ILE A 460 -7.93 32.06 0.75
C ILE A 460 -8.19 31.42 -0.61
N GLY A 461 -9.41 31.53 -1.14
CA GLY A 461 -9.79 31.01 -2.45
C GLY A 461 -9.71 29.48 -2.55
N TYR A 462 -9.87 28.77 -1.43
CA TYR A 462 -9.83 27.31 -1.35
C TYR A 462 -8.51 26.70 -1.86
N LEU A 463 -7.39 27.44 -1.77
CA LEU A 463 -6.08 26.97 -2.23
C LEU A 463 -5.43 26.03 -1.22
N PRO A 464 -5.03 24.79 -1.61
CA PRO A 464 -4.34 23.86 -0.73
C PRO A 464 -3.11 24.44 -0.04
N ILE A 465 -2.27 25.18 -0.79
CA ILE A 465 -1.05 25.76 -0.21
C ILE A 465 -1.33 26.74 0.93
N ALA A 466 -2.39 27.55 0.79
CA ALA A 466 -2.77 28.52 1.80
C ALA A 466 -3.32 27.81 3.05
N LEU A 467 -4.07 26.72 2.87
CA LEU A 467 -4.55 25.89 3.97
C LEU A 467 -3.39 25.26 4.77
N TYR A 468 -2.37 24.71 4.10
CA TYR A 468 -1.18 24.20 4.79
C TYR A 468 -0.44 25.28 5.57
N GLN A 469 -0.34 26.49 5.02
CA GLN A 469 0.33 27.61 5.66
C GLN A 469 -0.42 28.07 6.91
N ILE A 470 -1.75 28.24 6.84
CA ILE A 470 -2.56 28.63 7.99
C ILE A 470 -2.45 27.58 9.10
N ALA A 471 -2.60 26.29 8.77
CA ALA A 471 -2.52 25.24 9.76
C ALA A 471 -1.12 25.13 10.40
N GLY A 472 -0.05 25.45 9.66
CA GLY A 472 1.31 25.53 10.18
C GLY A 472 1.53 26.66 11.19
N HIS A 473 0.76 27.75 11.12
CA HIS A 473 0.87 28.88 12.06
C HIS A 473 0.00 28.72 13.31
N SER A 474 -1.07 27.93 13.26
CA SER A 474 -1.96 27.71 14.42
C SER A 474 -1.42 26.71 15.46
N GLN A 475 -0.23 26.13 15.24
CA GLN A 475 0.44 25.23 16.19
C GLN A 475 1.57 25.92 17.01
N ASN A 476 1.80 27.22 16.78
CA ASN A 476 2.63 28.10 17.60
C ASN A 476 1.73 29.13 18.29
#